data_AF-A0A7J7CUK4-F1
#
_entry.id   AF-A0A7J7CUK4-F1
#
_cell.length_a   1.000
_cell.length_b   1.000
_cell.length_c   1.000
_cell.angle_alpha   90.00
_cell.angle_beta   90.00
_cell.angle_gamma   90.00
#
_symmetry.space_group_name_H-M   'P 1'
#
loop_
_entity.id
_entity.type
_entity.pdbx_description
1 polymer ?
#
loop_
_entity_poly.entity_id
_entity_poly.type
_entity_poly.pdbx_seq_one_letter_code
_entity_poly.pdbx_strand_id
1 'polypeptide(L)'
;MLVMESSGSATRIKKCAFDLLSIGDDLMDDADSWDLFRRDLTLKSTFLYCDFSQIISNAPKDQKKDLTELGNKLFCSIEELDVAVKIQNISLTQDRYNDAAIILQEVVAIMP
;
A
#
# COMPACT_ATOMS: atom_id res chain seq x y z
N MET A 1 13.72 -16.12 -0.95
CA MET A 1 12.35 -15.83 -0.48
C MET A 1 12.49 -14.89 0.71
N LEU A 2 12.07 -13.64 0.57
CA LEU A 2 12.09 -12.66 1.66
C LEU A 2 10.92 -12.99 2.59
N VAL A 3 11.22 -13.53 3.77
CA VAL A 3 10.21 -13.71 4.83
C VAL A 3 10.71 -12.93 6.02
N MET A 4 9.91 -11.97 6.47
CA MET A 4 10.29 -11.09 7.56
C MET A 4 10.03 -11.72 8.93
N GLU A 5 10.84 -11.35 9.93
CA GLU A 5 10.55 -11.69 11.32
C GLU A 5 9.36 -10.87 11.85
N SER A 6 8.57 -11.48 12.74
CA SER A 6 7.38 -10.84 13.31
C SER A 6 7.75 -9.63 14.15
N SER A 7 7.18 -8.47 13.80
CA SER A 7 7.34 -7.21 14.52
C SER A 7 6.03 -6.44 14.53
N GLY A 8 5.92 -5.45 15.42
CA GLY A 8 4.78 -4.53 15.44
C GLY A 8 4.60 -3.81 14.10
N SER A 9 5.70 -3.43 13.45
CA SER A 9 5.67 -2.79 12.13
C SER A 9 5.19 -3.75 11.03
N ALA A 10 5.70 -4.98 11.00
CA ALA A 10 5.24 -5.99 10.04
C ALA A 10 3.74 -6.29 10.18
N THR A 11 3.26 -6.39 11.42
CA THR A 11 1.83 -6.61 11.72
C THR A 11 0.97 -5.45 11.23
N ARG A 12 1.39 -4.21 11.47
CA ARG A 12 0.66 -3.02 11.01
C ARG A 12 0.70 -2.85 9.50
N ILE A 13 1.81 -3.16 8.85
CA ILE A 13 1.90 -3.18 7.38
C ILE A 13 0.90 -4.17 6.81
N LYS A 14 0.90 -5.41 7.30
CA LYS A 14 -0.02 -6.46 6.82
C LYS A 14 -1.47 -6.05 7.01
N LYS A 15 -1.80 -5.44 8.16
CA LYS A 15 -3.13 -4.88 8.42
C LYS A 15 -3.47 -3.76 7.43
N CYS A 16 -2.59 -2.78 7.22
CA CYS A 16 -2.85 -1.68 6.28
C CYS A 16 -3.01 -2.17 4.85
N ALA A 17 -2.20 -3.15 4.43
CA ALA A 17 -2.29 -3.73 3.11
C ALA A 17 -3.59 -4.51 2.92
N PHE A 18 -4.01 -5.30 3.91
CA PHE A 18 -5.30 -5.99 3.90
C PHE A 18 -6.48 -5.02 3.87
N ASP A 19 -6.45 -3.98 4.70
CA ASP A 19 -7.48 -2.94 4.73
C ASP A 19 -7.61 -2.29 3.35
N LEU A 20 -6.49 -1.92 2.69
CA LEU A 20 -6.51 -1.33 1.33
C LEU A 20 -6.99 -2.30 0.24
N LEU A 21 -6.63 -3.59 0.33
CA LEU A 21 -7.12 -4.64 -0.57
C LEU A 21 -8.61 -4.91 -0.42
N SER A 22 -9.19 -4.62 0.75
CA SER A 22 -10.61 -4.83 1.01
C SER A 22 -11.50 -3.73 0.44
N ILE A 23 -10.93 -2.60 -0.02
CA ILE A 23 -11.71 -1.46 -0.52
C ILE A 23 -12.16 -1.66 -1.98
N GLY A 24 -11.52 -2.56 -2.73
CA GLY A 24 -11.70 -2.70 -4.18
C GLY A 24 -13.13 -2.94 -4.65
N ASP A 25 -13.95 -3.59 -3.82
CA ASP A 25 -15.34 -3.94 -4.16
C ASP A 25 -16.34 -2.81 -3.88
N ASP A 26 -15.98 -1.82 -3.05
CA ASP A 26 -16.86 -0.73 -2.60
C ASP A 26 -16.55 0.63 -3.27
N LEU A 27 -15.71 0.62 -4.31
CA LEU A 27 -15.21 1.84 -4.93
C LEU A 27 -16.25 2.50 -5.88
N MET A 28 -16.62 3.74 -5.55
CA MET A 28 -17.09 4.81 -6.45
C MET A 28 -18.60 4.91 -6.78
N ASP A 29 -19.48 4.89 -5.77
CA ASP A 29 -20.91 5.16 -6.00
C ASP A 29 -21.30 6.65 -5.94
N ASP A 30 -20.59 7.50 -5.18
CA ASP A 30 -20.90 8.93 -5.03
C ASP A 30 -19.70 9.82 -4.61
N ALA A 31 -19.91 11.14 -4.54
CA ALA A 31 -18.89 12.13 -4.19
C ALA A 31 -18.29 11.95 -2.78
N ASP A 32 -19.12 11.60 -1.79
CA ASP A 32 -18.67 11.39 -0.42
C ASP A 32 -17.78 10.14 -0.32
N SER A 33 -18.02 9.14 -1.19
CA SER A 33 -17.20 7.94 -1.30
C SER A 33 -15.76 8.24 -1.75
N TRP A 34 -15.57 9.19 -2.66
CA TRP A 34 -14.22 9.61 -3.11
C TRP A 34 -13.42 10.26 -1.99
N ASP A 35 -14.03 11.16 -1.22
CA ASP A 35 -13.37 11.85 -0.13
C ASP A 35 -13.04 10.88 1.02
N LEU A 36 -13.95 9.97 1.35
CA LEU A 36 -13.69 8.90 2.32
C LEU A 36 -12.54 8.01 1.88
N PHE A 37 -12.57 7.52 0.63
CA PHE A 37 -11.51 6.68 0.08
C PHE A 37 -10.16 7.37 0.14
N ARG A 38 -10.10 8.63 -0.27
CA ARG A 38 -8.86 9.40 -0.25
C ARG A 38 -8.29 9.58 1.15
N ARG A 39 -9.14 9.84 2.15
CA ARG A 39 -8.72 9.98 3.55
C ARG A 39 -8.17 8.67 4.10
N ASP A 40 -8.84 7.56 3.81
CA ASP A 40 -8.39 6.24 4.22
C ASP A 40 -7.08 5.86 3.52
N LEU A 41 -6.99 6.06 2.21
CA LEU A 41 -5.76 5.85 1.45
C LEU A 41 -4.60 6.65 2.04
N THR A 42 -4.80 7.94 2.32
CA THR A 42 -3.77 8.82 2.91
C THR A 42 -3.33 8.31 4.28
N LEU A 43 -4.28 7.95 5.14
CA LEU A 43 -4.00 7.47 6.49
C LEU A 43 -3.20 6.16 6.46
N LYS A 44 -3.67 5.16 5.70
CA LYS A 44 -2.99 3.86 5.57
C LYS A 44 -1.62 4.00 4.94
N SER A 45 -1.48 4.83 3.90
CA SER A 45 -0.21 5.08 3.22
C SER A 45 0.82 5.71 4.14
N THR A 46 0.39 6.59 5.04
CA THR A 46 1.27 7.19 6.05
C THR A 46 1.81 6.14 7.03
N PHE A 47 0.93 5.26 7.55
CA PHE A 47 1.36 4.15 8.41
C PHE A 47 2.29 3.19 7.68
N LEU A 48 1.95 2.81 6.45
CA LEU A 48 2.80 1.99 5.59
C LEU A 48 4.17 2.64 5.44
N TYR A 49 4.25 3.93 5.10
CA TYR A 49 5.52 4.62 4.91
C TYR A 49 6.41 4.58 6.16
N CYS A 50 5.85 4.90 7.32
CA CYS A 50 6.59 4.89 8.58
C CYS A 50 7.11 3.49 8.93
N ASP A 51 6.24 2.47 8.90
CA ASP A 51 6.59 1.11 9.28
C ASP A 51 7.53 0.45 8.27
N PHE A 52 7.33 0.69 6.97
CA PHE A 52 8.17 0.13 5.91
C PHE A 52 9.57 0.75 5.94
N SER A 53 9.67 2.06 6.20
CA SER A 53 10.96 2.74 6.39
C SER A 53 11.73 2.19 7.59
N GLN A 54 11.04 1.89 8.70
CA GLN A 54 11.63 1.24 9.87
C GLN A 54 12.14 -0.17 9.54
N ILE A 55 11.38 -0.93 8.76
CA ILE A 55 11.77 -2.27 8.27
C ILE A 55 13.03 -2.20 7.41
N ILE A 56 13.06 -1.33 6.39
CA ILE A 56 14.24 -1.14 5.52
C ILE A 56 15.46 -0.74 6.35
N SER A 57 15.29 0.17 7.32
CA SER A 57 16.38 0.67 8.15
C SER A 57 17.05 -0.45 8.95
N ASN A 58 16.24 -1.35 9.51
CA ASN A 58 16.68 -2.47 10.36
C ASN A 58 17.04 -3.74 9.59
N ALA A 59 16.76 -3.82 8.28
CA ALA A 59 17.01 -5.01 7.51
C ALA A 59 18.51 -5.34 7.33
N PRO A 60 18.88 -6.62 7.21
CA PRO A 60 20.21 -7.05 6.77
C PRO A 60 20.61 -6.43 5.42
N LYS A 61 21.91 -6.18 5.20
CA LYS A 61 22.41 -5.50 3.99
C LYS A 61 21.99 -6.18 2.69
N ASP A 62 21.93 -7.51 2.69
CA ASP A 62 21.51 -8.36 1.58
C ASP A 62 20.01 -8.24 1.25
N GLN A 63 19.18 -7.83 2.22
CA GLN A 63 17.74 -7.66 2.02
C GLN A 63 17.32 -6.20 1.78
N LYS A 64 18.16 -5.23 2.19
CA LYS A 64 17.86 -3.79 2.07
C LYS A 64 17.52 -3.37 0.65
N LYS A 65 18.24 -3.90 -0.34
CA LYS A 65 18.03 -3.53 -1.75
C LYS A 65 16.62 -3.93 -2.20
N ASP A 66 16.28 -5.20 -2.05
CA ASP A 66 15.00 -5.73 -2.52
C ASP A 66 13.82 -5.07 -1.77
N LEU A 67 13.95 -4.85 -0.46
CA LEU A 67 12.94 -4.12 0.32
C LEU A 67 12.80 -2.67 -0.13
N THR A 68 13.90 -1.99 -0.46
CA THR A 68 13.84 -0.62 -0.98
C THR A 68 13.15 -0.58 -2.35
N GLU A 69 13.46 -1.54 -3.23
CA GLU A 69 12.80 -1.63 -4.54
C GLU A 69 11.30 -1.91 -4.41
N LEU A 70 10.89 -2.81 -3.51
CA LEU A 70 9.48 -3.08 -3.22
C LEU A 70 8.78 -1.85 -2.63
N GLY A 71 9.42 -1.18 -1.66
CA GLY A 71 8.90 0.06 -1.06
C GLY A 71 8.69 1.14 -2.11
N ASN A 72 9.67 1.37 -2.99
CA ASN A 72 9.56 2.34 -4.07
C ASN A 72 8.39 2.02 -5.01
N LYS A 73 8.24 0.75 -5.44
CA LYS A 73 7.11 0.32 -6.27
C LYS A 73 5.76 0.57 -5.57
N LEU A 74 5.66 0.19 -4.30
CA LEU A 74 4.45 0.38 -3.50
C LEU A 74 4.07 1.85 -3.44
N PHE A 75 4.97 2.74 -3.01
CA PHE A 75 4.65 4.15 -2.84
C PHE A 75 4.42 4.88 -4.16
N CYS A 76 5.12 4.52 -5.24
CA CYS A 76 4.79 5.02 -6.57
C CYS A 76 3.37 4.63 -7.00
N SER A 77 2.97 3.36 -6.81
CA SER A 77 1.60 2.93 -7.17
C SER A 77 0.51 3.61 -6.34
N ILE A 78 0.78 3.86 -5.05
CA ILE A 78 -0.12 4.59 -4.16
C ILE A 78 -0.24 6.07 -4.59
N GLU A 79 0.85 6.70 -5.01
CA GLU A 79 0.84 8.08 -5.49
C GLU A 79 0.03 8.21 -6.78
N GLU A 80 0.22 7.28 -7.72
CA GLU A 80 -0.58 7.21 -8.95
C GLU A 80 -2.07 6.99 -8.66
N LEU A 81 -2.40 6.13 -7.68
CA LEU A 81 -3.76 5.91 -7.21
C LEU A 81 -4.36 7.18 -6.59
N ASP A 82 -3.64 7.87 -5.69
CA ASP A 82 -4.12 9.13 -5.09
C ASP A 82 -4.36 10.21 -6.16
N VAL A 83 -3.53 10.26 -7.22
CA VAL A 83 -3.77 11.15 -8.37
C VAL A 83 -5.07 10.78 -9.09
N ALA A 84 -5.31 9.50 -9.37
CA ALA A 84 -6.53 9.04 -10.03
C ALA A 84 -7.80 9.35 -9.21
N VAL A 85 -7.72 9.17 -7.90
CA VAL A 85 -8.78 9.50 -6.93
C VAL A 85 -9.07 10.99 -6.90
N LYS A 86 -8.03 11.83 -6.87
CA LYS A 86 -8.19 13.30 -6.86
C LYS A 86 -8.94 13.83 -8.09
N ILE A 87 -8.72 13.22 -9.25
CA ILE A 87 -9.41 13.61 -10.49
C ILE A 87 -10.74 12.87 -10.69
N GLN A 88 -11.11 12.00 -9.74
CA GLN A 88 -12.36 11.22 -9.73
C GLN A 88 -12.61 10.44 -11.03
N ASN A 89 -11.54 9.93 -11.65
CA ASN A 89 -11.65 9.13 -12.86
C ASN A 89 -11.80 7.66 -12.47
N ILE A 90 -13.02 7.11 -12.62
CA ILE A 90 -13.35 5.73 -12.25
C ILE A 90 -12.44 4.71 -12.94
N SER A 91 -12.33 4.78 -14.27
CA SER A 91 -11.54 3.81 -15.05
C SER A 91 -10.07 3.86 -14.65
N LEU A 92 -9.49 5.06 -14.55
CA LEU A 92 -8.10 5.21 -14.16
C LEU A 92 -7.89 4.75 -12.72
N THR A 93 -8.81 5.05 -11.82
CA THR A 93 -8.70 4.64 -10.42
C THR A 93 -8.75 3.13 -10.29
N GLN A 94 -9.62 2.45 -11.03
CA GLN A 94 -9.66 1.00 -11.07
C GLN A 94 -8.35 0.41 -11.60
N ASP A 95 -7.79 0.98 -12.67
CA ASP A 95 -6.52 0.53 -13.23
C ASP A 95 -5.37 0.71 -12.23
N ARG A 96 -5.25 1.90 -11.62
CA ARG A 96 -4.22 2.18 -10.61
C ARG A 96 -4.41 1.34 -9.35
N TYR A 97 -5.66 1.07 -8.97
CA TYR A 97 -5.99 0.19 -7.84
C TYR A 97 -5.52 -1.24 -8.09
N ASN A 98 -5.80 -1.78 -9.28
CA ASN A 98 -5.36 -3.12 -9.67
C ASN A 98 -3.82 -3.23 -9.66
N ASP A 99 -3.13 -2.21 -10.18
CA ASP A 99 -1.66 -2.14 -10.15
C ASP A 99 -1.13 -2.13 -8.70
N ALA A 100 -1.72 -1.31 -7.82
CA ALA A 100 -1.36 -1.25 -6.41
C ALA A 100 -1.68 -2.56 -5.66
N ALA A 101 -2.80 -3.21 -5.98
CA ALA A 101 -3.25 -4.44 -5.34
C ALA A 101 -2.26 -5.60 -5.54
N ILE A 102 -1.67 -5.73 -6.72
CA ILE A 102 -0.62 -6.74 -6.99
C ILE A 102 0.57 -6.54 -6.05
N ILE A 103 1.00 -5.29 -5.86
CA ILE A 103 2.14 -4.96 -4.99
C ILE A 103 1.77 -5.16 -3.52
N LEU A 104 0.56 -4.79 -3.11
CA LEU A 104 0.05 -5.03 -1.76
C LEU A 104 -0.02 -6.54 -1.43
N GLN A 105 -0.38 -7.39 -2.39
CA GLN A 105 -0.35 -8.84 -2.23
C GLN A 105 1.08 -9.36 -2.04
N GLU A 106 2.06 -8.83 -2.79
CA GLU A 106 3.48 -9.15 -2.59
C GLU A 106 3.95 -8.75 -1.18
N VAL A 107 3.57 -7.54 -0.73
CA VAL A 107 3.86 -7.07 0.64
C VAL A 107 3.25 -8.00 1.69
N VAL A 108 1.99 -8.39 1.54
CA VAL A 108 1.33 -9.32 2.47
C VAL A 108 2.02 -10.69 2.49
N ALA A 109 2.50 -11.17 1.35
CA ALA A 109 3.16 -12.47 1.22
C ALA A 109 4.52 -12.53 1.94
N ILE A 110 5.26 -11.42 2.00
CA ILE A 110 6.57 -11.36 2.68
C ILE A 110 6.48 -10.98 4.16
N MET A 111 5.32 -10.46 4.60
CA MET A 111 5.07 -10.06 5.98
C MET A 111 4.48 -11.22 6.81
N PRO A 112 5.05 -11.54 7.99
CA PRO A 112 4.61 -12.63 8.86
C PRO A 112 3.16 -12.49 9.32
#